data_AF-A0A931SZ08-F1
#
_entry.id   AF-A0A931SZ08-F1
#
_cell.length_a   1.000
_cell.length_b   1.000
_cell.length_c   1.000
_cell.angle_alpha   90.00
_cell.angle_beta   90.00
_cell.angle_gamma   90.00
#
_symmetry.space_group_name_H-M   'P 1'
#
loop_
_entity.id
_entity.type
_entity.pdbx_description
1 polymer ?
#
loop_
_entity_poly.entity_id
_entity_poly.type
_entity_poly.pdbx_seq_one_letter_code
_entity_poly.pdbx_strand_id
1 'polypeptide(L)'
;FGSTVAHDSHNLLLVGTDDDDMIAAAHELIRLGGGIVMVIEGEVRAAVPMPLGGLMSLEPASVVARQVEQLEAAIREAGCRAPNVEMQLSLLPLIVIPELRMTNRGTGLVELRAGEPPRFVDLLVE
;
A
#
# COMPACT_ATOMS: atom_id res chain seq x y z
N PHE A 1 -6.46 -0.37 4.51
CA PHE A 1 -5.77 0.29 3.38
C PHE A 1 -5.13 -0.77 2.50
N GLY A 2 -5.31 -0.68 1.18
CA GLY A 2 -4.61 -1.53 0.21
C GLY A 2 -4.07 -0.70 -0.94
N SER A 3 -2.88 -1.06 -1.46
CA SER A 3 -2.24 -0.37 -2.58
C SER A 3 -1.43 -1.32 -3.46
N THR A 4 -1.42 -1.07 -4.77
CA THR A 4 -0.42 -1.62 -5.70
C THR A 4 0.71 -0.64 -6.02
N VAL A 5 0.62 0.59 -5.52
CA VAL A 5 1.72 1.55 -5.50
C VAL A 5 2.52 1.32 -4.22
N ALA A 6 3.46 0.38 -4.31
CA ALA A 6 4.33 0.01 -3.20
C ALA A 6 5.80 0.03 -3.70
N HIS A 7 6.49 1.13 -3.43
CA HIS A 7 7.78 1.42 -4.00
C HIS A 7 8.84 0.39 -3.60
N ASP A 8 9.69 -0.13 -4.50
CA ASP A 8 9.69 0.00 -5.97
C ASP A 8 9.26 -1.30 -6.68
N SER A 9 8.93 -2.35 -5.92
CA SER A 9 8.54 -3.64 -6.50
C SER A 9 7.08 -3.68 -6.93
N HIS A 10 6.26 -2.75 -6.43
CA HIS A 10 4.84 -2.58 -6.76
C HIS A 10 4.03 -3.88 -6.59
N ASN A 11 4.36 -4.63 -5.53
CA ASN A 11 3.54 -5.74 -5.08
C ASN A 11 2.32 -5.22 -4.29
N LEU A 12 1.34 -6.10 -4.07
CA LEU A 12 0.20 -5.80 -3.21
C LEU A 12 0.68 -5.50 -1.78
N LEU A 13 0.37 -4.30 -1.30
CA LEU A 13 0.57 -3.87 0.08
C LEU A 13 -0.79 -3.73 0.75
N LEU A 14 -0.96 -4.40 1.90
CA LEU A 14 -2.13 -4.27 2.76
C LEU A 14 -1.68 -3.79 4.13
N VAL A 15 -2.38 -2.78 4.67
CA VAL A 15 -2.16 -2.24 6.01
C VAL A 15 -3.52 -2.08 6.67
N GLY A 16 -3.70 -2.75 7.80
CA GLY A 16 -4.96 -2.78 8.53
C GLY A 16 -4.81 -3.41 9.91
N THR A 17 -5.89 -3.35 10.68
CA THR A 17 -6.01 -3.91 12.03
C THR A 17 -7.01 -5.07 12.09
N ASP A 18 -7.60 -5.42 10.95
CA ASP A 18 -8.63 -6.43 10.79
C ASP A 18 -8.36 -7.22 9.50
N ASP A 19 -8.35 -8.55 9.62
CA ASP A 19 -7.98 -9.43 8.51
C ASP A 19 -9.05 -9.43 7.40
N ASP A 20 -10.34 -9.35 7.77
CA ASP A 20 -11.45 -9.38 6.80
C ASP A 20 -11.46 -8.12 5.95
N ASP A 21 -11.22 -6.94 6.55
CA ASP A 21 -11.05 -5.67 5.83
C ASP A 21 -9.83 -5.69 4.90
N MET A 22 -8.73 -6.32 5.34
CA MET A 22 -7.53 -6.48 4.51
C MET A 22 -7.79 -7.40 3.32
N ILE A 23 -8.51 -8.51 3.51
CA ILE A 23 -8.92 -9.43 2.45
C ILE A 23 -9.87 -8.72 1.47
N ALA A 24 -10.85 -7.96 1.96
CA ALA A 24 -11.75 -7.18 1.14
C ALA A 24 -11.00 -6.15 0.27
N ALA A 25 -10.02 -5.46 0.85
CA ALA A 25 -9.16 -4.53 0.12
C ALA A 25 -8.37 -5.23 -1.00
N ALA A 26 -7.82 -6.41 -0.74
CA ALA A 26 -7.10 -7.21 -1.73
C ALA A 26 -8.00 -7.61 -2.91
N HIS A 27 -9.20 -8.12 -2.62
CA HIS A 27 -10.17 -8.50 -3.65
C HIS A 27 -10.62 -7.30 -4.50
N GLU A 28 -10.85 -6.15 -3.87
CA GLU A 28 -11.25 -4.95 -4.59
C GLU A 28 -10.13 -4.46 -5.52
N LEU A 29 -8.87 -4.49 -5.08
CA LEU A 29 -7.73 -4.14 -5.94
C LEU A 29 -7.61 -5.09 -7.14
N ILE A 30 -7.81 -6.39 -6.94
CA ILE A 30 -7.84 -7.38 -8.04
C ILE A 30 -8.97 -7.02 -9.02
N ARG A 31 -10.17 -6.72 -8.52
CA ARG A 31 -11.33 -6.35 -9.33
C ARG A 31 -11.08 -5.08 -10.15
N LEU A 32 -10.39 -4.10 -9.59
CA LEU A 32 -10.06 -2.82 -10.23
C LEU A 32 -8.87 -2.91 -11.21
N GLY A 33 -8.10 -3.99 -11.18
CA GLY A 33 -6.85 -4.12 -11.95
C GLY A 33 -5.66 -3.37 -11.31
N GLY A 34 -5.72 -3.13 -10.01
CA GLY A 34 -4.77 -2.33 -9.24
C GLY A 34 -5.27 -0.91 -8.97
N GLY A 35 -4.55 -0.21 -8.10
CA GLY A 35 -5.00 1.05 -7.53
C GLY A 35 -4.63 1.21 -6.07
N ILE A 36 -5.39 2.09 -5.40
CA ILE A 36 -5.37 2.25 -3.96
C ILE A 36 -6.81 2.20 -3.45
N VAL A 37 -7.06 1.52 -2.35
CA VAL A 37 -8.39 1.38 -1.74
C VAL A 37 -8.32 1.56 -0.23
N MET A 38 -9.40 2.10 0.33
CA MET A 38 -9.64 2.12 1.76
C MET A 38 -10.91 1.35 2.08
N VAL A 39 -10.79 0.37 2.98
CA VAL A 39 -11.89 -0.44 3.50
C VAL A 39 -12.00 -0.15 4.99
N ILE A 40 -13.23 0.02 5.47
CA ILE A 40 -13.57 0.21 6.89
C ILE A 40 -14.87 -0.57 7.14
N GLU A 41 -14.86 -1.52 8.07
CA GLU A 41 -16.04 -2.30 8.47
C GLU A 41 -16.69 -3.06 7.29
N GLY A 42 -15.86 -3.68 6.45
CA GLY A 42 -16.24 -4.47 5.28
C GLY A 42 -16.63 -3.65 4.04
N GLU A 43 -16.68 -2.32 4.15
CA GLU A 43 -17.11 -1.44 3.07
C GLU A 43 -15.94 -0.69 2.42
N VAL A 44 -15.89 -0.66 1.09
CA VAL A 44 -14.95 0.17 0.33
C VAL A 44 -15.37 1.63 0.46
N ARG A 45 -14.69 2.38 1.34
CA ARG A 45 -14.96 3.80 1.60
C ARG A 45 -14.42 4.72 0.50
N ALA A 46 -13.30 4.34 -0.11
CA ALA A 46 -12.68 5.08 -1.21
C ALA A 46 -11.83 4.17 -2.09
N ALA A 47 -11.73 4.52 -3.37
CA ALA A 47 -10.90 3.82 -4.33
C ALA A 47 -10.32 4.78 -5.38
N VAL A 48 -9.07 4.54 -5.77
CA VAL A 48 -8.37 5.20 -6.88
C VAL A 48 -7.96 4.09 -7.87
N PRO A 49 -8.81 3.76 -8.86
CA PRO A 49 -8.51 2.70 -9.82
C PRO A 49 -7.34 3.07 -10.73
N MET A 50 -6.36 2.18 -10.83
CA MET A 50 -5.16 2.37 -11.67
C MET A 50 -4.87 1.11 -12.51
N PRO A 51 -5.76 0.76 -13.46
CA PRO A 51 -5.71 -0.50 -14.18
C PRO A 51 -4.47 -0.66 -15.08
N LEU A 52 -3.79 0.43 -15.43
CA LEU A 52 -2.57 0.37 -16.23
C LEU A 52 -1.37 0.06 -15.33
N GLY A 53 -1.01 -1.22 -15.28
CA GLY A 53 0.12 -1.75 -14.51
C GLY A 53 -0.04 -1.67 -12.99
N GLY A 54 -1.25 -1.37 -12.49
CA GLY A 54 -1.47 -1.08 -11.07
C GLY A 54 -0.94 0.28 -10.61
N LEU A 55 -0.55 1.16 -11.54
CA LEU A 55 0.18 2.40 -11.25
C LEU A 55 -0.44 3.65 -11.89
N MET A 56 -1.17 3.50 -13.00
CA MET A 56 -1.76 4.63 -13.71
C MET A 56 -3.26 4.43 -13.94
N SER A 57 -4.02 5.50 -13.70
CA SER A 57 -5.43 5.58 -14.08
C SER A 57 -5.57 5.94 -15.56
N LEU A 58 -6.67 5.50 -16.16
CA LEU A 58 -7.07 5.89 -17.53
C LEU A 58 -8.05 7.07 -17.53
N GLU A 59 -8.46 7.53 -16.35
CA GLU A 59 -9.36 8.66 -16.16
C GLU A 59 -8.62 10.01 -16.28
N PRO A 60 -9.34 11.12 -16.56
CA PRO A 60 -8.76 12.45 -16.51
C PRO A 60 -8.17 12.79 -15.14
N ALA A 61 -7.06 13.54 -15.11
CA ALA A 61 -6.37 13.92 -13.87
C ALA A 61 -7.28 14.59 -12.83
N SER A 62 -8.28 15.38 -13.25
CA SER A 62 -9.26 15.99 -12.35
C SER A 62 -10.19 14.99 -11.67
N VAL A 63 -10.48 13.86 -12.32
CA VAL A 63 -11.25 12.76 -11.73
C VAL A 63 -10.39 12.04 -10.70
N VAL A 64 -9.15 11.70 -11.06
CA VAL A 64 -8.19 11.02 -10.18
C VAL A 64 -7.89 11.88 -8.95
N ALA A 65 -7.72 13.21 -9.12
CA ALA A 65 -7.50 14.13 -8.01
C ALA A 65 -8.63 14.06 -6.96
N ARG A 66 -9.89 14.05 -7.39
CA ARG A 66 -11.03 13.89 -6.47
C ARG A 66 -11.07 12.52 -5.78
N GLN A 67 -10.68 11.46 -6.49
CA GLN A 67 -10.58 10.12 -5.89
C GLN A 67 -9.49 10.08 -4.82
N VAL A 68 -8.35 10.74 -5.05
CA VAL A 68 -7.28 10.88 -4.04
C VAL A 68 -7.77 11.70 -2.84
N GLU A 69 -8.50 12.81 -3.04
CA GLU A 69 -9.11 13.59 -1.96
C GLU A 69 -10.06 12.73 -1.09
N GLN A 70 -10.88 11.89 -1.73
CA GLN A 70 -11.76 10.93 -1.05
C GLN A 70 -10.98 9.86 -0.28
N LEU A 71 -9.91 9.34 -0.87
CA LEU A 71 -9.01 8.39 -0.23
C LEU A 71 -8.38 8.98 1.03
N GLU A 72 -7.85 10.20 0.96
CA GLU A 72 -7.30 10.87 2.13
C GLU A 72 -8.35 11.12 3.22
N ALA A 73 -9.59 11.46 2.83
CA ALA A 73 -10.69 11.61 3.77
C ALA A 73 -10.99 10.28 4.50
N ALA A 74 -11.05 9.16 3.77
CA ALA A 74 -11.26 7.83 4.34
C ALA A 74 -10.11 7.38 5.26
N ILE A 75 -8.85 7.72 4.93
CA ILE A 75 -7.70 7.47 5.82
C ILE A 75 -7.84 8.24 7.14
N ARG A 76 -8.30 9.50 7.07
CA ARG A 76 -8.56 10.32 8.27
C ARG A 76 -9.74 9.77 9.09
N GLU A 77 -10.77 9.26 8.43
CA GLU A 77 -11.92 8.58 9.06
C GLU A 77 -11.48 7.35 9.85
N ALA A 78 -10.57 6.54 9.30
CA ALA A 78 -9.96 5.40 10.00
C ALA A 78 -8.99 5.78 11.14
N GLY A 79 -8.82 7.08 11.43
CA GLY A 79 -8.06 7.56 12.58
C GLY A 79 -6.62 8.02 12.28
N CYS A 80 -6.13 7.89 11.04
CA CYS A 80 -4.79 8.36 10.68
C CYS A 80 -4.83 9.80 10.16
N ARG A 81 -4.36 10.75 10.99
CA ARG A 81 -4.38 12.19 10.69
C ARG A 81 -3.06 12.75 10.16
N ALA A 82 -2.05 11.91 9.96
CA ALA A 82 -0.78 12.34 9.40
C ALA A 82 -0.98 12.83 7.95
N PRO A 83 -0.20 13.81 7.48
CA PRO A 83 -0.24 14.22 6.08
C PRO A 83 0.38 13.14 5.18
N ASN A 84 -0.08 13.04 3.93
CA ASN A 84 0.53 12.20 2.89
C ASN A 84 0.72 10.72 3.30
N VAL A 85 -0.25 10.14 4.02
CA VAL A 85 -0.16 8.77 4.58
C VAL A 85 0.12 7.74 3.49
N GLU A 86 -0.58 7.84 2.37
CA GLU A 86 -0.40 6.93 1.23
C GLU A 86 1.07 6.88 0.77
N MET A 87 1.69 8.05 0.56
CA MET A 87 3.10 8.16 0.19
C MET A 87 4.04 7.62 1.27
N GLN A 88 3.71 7.77 2.54
CA GLN A 88 4.53 7.19 3.61
C GLN A 88 4.42 5.66 3.64
N LEU A 89 3.22 5.12 3.46
CA LEU A 89 2.98 3.68 3.42
C LEU A 89 3.62 3.03 2.19
N SER A 90 3.62 3.72 1.05
CA SER A 90 4.23 3.21 -0.19
C SER A 90 5.74 2.99 -0.07
N LEU A 91 6.41 3.59 0.91
CA LEU A 91 7.85 3.42 1.19
C LEU A 91 8.16 2.27 2.16
N LEU A 92 7.16 1.63 2.78
CA LEU A 92 7.37 0.46 3.64
C LEU A 92 8.08 -0.71 2.94
N PRO A 93 7.77 -1.03 1.67
CA PRO A 93 8.47 -2.07 0.92
C PRO A 93 9.69 -1.59 0.12
N LEU A 94 10.16 -0.35 0.31
CA LEU A 94 11.30 0.19 -0.45
C LEU A 94 12.63 -0.37 0.07
N ILE A 95 12.99 -1.58 -0.37
CA ILE A 95 14.15 -2.34 0.16
C ILE A 95 15.53 -1.71 -0.13
N VAL A 96 15.58 -0.59 -0.86
CA VAL A 96 16.82 0.13 -1.24
C VAL A 96 17.11 1.34 -0.36
N ILE A 97 16.31 1.58 0.69
CA ILE A 97 16.60 2.59 1.72
C ILE A 97 16.96 1.92 3.06
N PRO A 98 17.70 2.60 3.95
CA PRO A 98 18.22 1.99 5.17
C PRO A 98 17.15 1.36 6.07
N GLU A 99 17.66 0.57 7.03
CA GLU A 99 16.92 -0.12 8.08
C GLU A 99 16.19 -1.38 7.57
N LEU A 100 15.09 -1.75 8.23
CA LEU A 100 14.26 -2.89 7.89
C LEU A 100 13.10 -2.45 7.00
N ARG A 101 12.88 -3.18 5.91
CA ARG A 101 11.82 -2.93 4.93
C ARG A 101 11.08 -4.21 4.63
N MET A 102 9.78 -4.09 4.32
CA MET A 102 8.95 -5.24 4.00
C MET A 102 9.27 -5.79 2.61
N THR A 103 9.10 -7.08 2.41
CA THR A 103 9.22 -7.72 1.09
C THR A 103 8.14 -8.78 0.91
N ASN A 104 7.79 -9.07 -0.34
CA ASN A 104 6.90 -10.16 -0.71
C ASN A 104 7.61 -11.53 -0.76
N ARG A 105 8.88 -11.59 -0.35
CA ARG A 105 9.67 -12.84 -0.24
C ARG A 105 9.41 -13.53 1.10
N GLY A 106 9.67 -14.84 1.15
CA GLY A 106 9.31 -15.69 2.29
C GLY A 106 9.90 -15.29 3.65
N THR A 107 11.00 -14.53 3.69
CA THR A 107 11.60 -14.01 4.93
C THR A 107 10.80 -12.84 5.53
N GLY A 108 9.97 -12.16 4.73
CA GLY A 108 9.13 -11.04 5.16
C GLY A 108 9.86 -9.70 5.25
N LEU A 109 11.16 -9.66 5.56
CA LEU A 109 11.95 -8.43 5.66
C LEU A 109 13.25 -8.44 4.83
N VAL A 110 13.72 -7.23 4.51
CA VAL A 110 15.06 -6.93 3.99
C VAL A 110 15.71 -5.89 4.89
N GLU A 111 16.96 -6.14 5.28
CA GLU A 111 17.81 -5.20 6.02
C GLU A 111 18.83 -4.55 5.08
N LEU A 112 18.92 -3.22 5.11
CA LEU A 112 20.00 -2.47 4.45
C LEU A 112 20.79 -1.65 5.48
N ARG A 113 22.09 -1.95 5.61
CA ARG A 113 23.04 -1.22 6.47
C ARG A 113 24.06 -0.46 5.61
N ALA A 114 24.57 0.64 6.15
CA ALA A 114 25.56 1.46 5.45
C ALA A 114 26.83 0.63 5.13
N GLY A 115 27.20 0.57 3.85
CA GLY A 115 28.38 -0.17 3.40
C GLY A 115 28.21 -1.69 3.25
N GLU A 116 27.00 -2.21 3.48
CA GLU A 116 26.67 -3.63 3.31
C GLU A 116 25.66 -3.82 2.15
N PRO A 117 25.71 -4.95 1.42
CA PRO A 117 24.63 -5.31 0.50
C PRO A 117 23.33 -5.63 1.28
N PRO A 118 22.14 -5.45 0.65
CA PRO A 118 20.88 -5.80 1.30
C PRO A 118 20.80 -7.30 1.60
N ARG A 119 20.26 -7.64 2.78
CA ARG A 119 20.10 -9.03 3.24
C ARG A 119 18.65 -9.32 3.56
N PHE A 120 18.15 -10.46 3.09
CA PHE A 120 16.87 -10.99 3.53
C PHE A 120 16.99 -11.44 4.99
N VAL A 121 16.02 -11.05 5.82
CA VAL A 121 15.98 -11.40 7.24
C VAL A 121 14.57 -11.82 7.62
N ASP A 122 14.45 -12.77 8.55
CA ASP A 122 13.17 -13.32 8.95
C ASP A 122 12.40 -12.34 9.85
N LEU A 123 11.10 -12.20 9.58
CA LEU A 123 10.18 -11.42 10.40
C LEU A 123 9.97 -12.05 11.79
N LEU A 124 9.96 -13.38 11.86
CA LEU A 124 9.74 -14.15 13.07
C LEU A 124 11.08 -14.67 13.58
N VAL A 125 11.41 -14.33 14.83
CA VAL A 125 12.56 -14.87 15.57
C VAL A 125 12.05 -15.83 16.64
N GLU A 126 12.63 -17.03 16.68
CA GLU A 126 12.33 -18.08 17.67
C GLU A 126 12.98 -17.82 19.04
#